data_AF-A0A5K1EAS0-F1
#
_entry.id   AF-A0A5K1EAS0-F1
#
_cell.length_a   1.000
_cell.length_b   1.000
_cell.length_c   1.000
_cell.angle_alpha   90.00
_cell.angle_beta   90.00
_cell.angle_gamma   90.00
#
_symmetry.space_group_name_H-M   'P 1'
#
loop_
_entity.id
_entity.type
_entity.pdbx_description
1 polymer ?
#
loop_
_entity_poly.entity_id
_entity_poly.type
_entity_poly.pdbx_seq_one_letter_code
_entity_poly.pdbx_strand_id
1 'polypeptide(L)' 'YCECFAAGIYCDGCNCVNCCNNVENEAVRLEAVEATLERNPHAFRPKIASSPVASRDSR' A
#
# COMPACT_ATOMS: atom_id res chain seq x y z
N TYR A 1 1.05 -6.69 9.64
CA TYR A 1 0.27 -5.59 9.03
C TYR A 1 1.24 -4.63 8.37
N CYS A 2 0.96 -4.14 7.17
CA CYS A 2 1.87 -3.29 6.39
C CYS A 2 1.16 -1.99 5.99
N GLU A 3 1.73 -0.85 6.39
CA GLU A 3 1.14 0.47 6.11
C GLU A 3 1.32 0.88 4.64
N CYS A 4 2.48 0.56 4.04
CA CYS A 4 2.72 0.77 2.61
C CYS A 4 1.65 0.06 1.78
N PHE A 5 1.39 -1.22 2.08
CA PHE A 5 0.36 -2.00 1.40
C PHE A 5 -1.04 -1.37 1.59
N ALA A 6 -1.41 -0.98 2.82
CA ALA A 6 -2.68 -0.32 3.09
C ALA A 6 -2.84 1.02 2.35
N ALA A 7 -1.74 1.72 2.09
CA ALA A 7 -1.69 2.94 1.27
C ALA A 7 -1.61 2.66 -0.25
N GLY A 8 -1.59 1.40 -0.67
CA GLY A 8 -1.50 1.00 -2.08
C GLY A 8 -0.12 1.17 -2.71
N ILE A 9 0.92 1.44 -1.92
CA ILE A 9 2.30 1.66 -2.38
C ILE A 9 3.19 0.45 -2.07
N TYR A 10 4.27 0.30 -2.84
CA TYR A 10 5.29 -0.70 -2.55
C TYR A 10 6.05 -0.34 -1.26
N CYS A 11 6.61 -1.34 -0.60
CA CYS A 11 7.60 -1.11 0.44
C CYS A 11 8.89 -0.62 -0.22
N ASP A 12 9.43 0.48 0.27
CA ASP A 12 10.71 1.04 -0.14
C ASP A 12 11.54 1.35 1.11
N GLY A 13 12.76 0.80 1.22
CA GLY A 13 13.63 0.97 2.39
C GLY A 13 13.05 0.50 3.74
N CYS A 14 12.00 -0.34 3.74
CA CYS A 14 11.29 -0.73 4.95
C CYS A 14 12.00 -1.87 5.70
N ASN A 15 11.92 -1.88 7.04
CA ASN A 15 12.46 -2.96 7.89
C ASN A 15 11.55 -4.20 7.97
N CYS A 16 10.89 -4.55 6.85
CA CYS A 16 9.97 -5.68 6.79
C CYS A 16 10.72 -7.02 6.76
N VAL A 17 10.30 -8.00 7.56
CA VAL A 17 10.78 -9.39 7.43
C VAL A 17 9.89 -10.13 6.43
N ASN A 18 10.50 -10.83 5.46
CA ASN A 18 9.81 -11.54 4.36
C ASN A 18 8.80 -10.65 3.62
N CYS A 19 9.25 -9.47 3.18
CA CYS A 19 8.41 -8.55 2.44
C CYS A 19 8.01 -9.12 1.08
N CYS A 20 6.71 -9.21 0.82
CA CYS A 20 6.17 -9.52 -0.51
C CYS A 20 5.51 -8.30 -1.18
N ASN A 21 5.53 -7.13 -0.54
CA ASN A 21 5.00 -5.89 -1.11
C ASN A 21 6.09 -5.15 -1.91
N ASN A 22 6.63 -5.80 -2.93
CA ASN A 22 7.67 -5.28 -3.82
C ASN A 22 7.44 -5.79 -5.26
N VAL A 23 8.23 -5.27 -6.20
CA VAL A 23 8.10 -5.59 -7.64
C VAL A 23 8.47 -7.05 -7.93
N GLU A 24 9.46 -7.61 -7.22
CA GLU A 24 9.91 -8.99 -7.41
C GLU A 24 8.83 -10.03 -7.05
N ASN A 25 7.93 -9.66 -6.13
CA ASN A 25 6.82 -10.50 -5.67
C ASN A 25 5.47 -10.01 -6.20
N GLU A 26 5.42 -9.44 -7.41
CA GLU A 26 4.22 -8.81 -7.97
C GLU A 26 3.01 -9.75 -8.00
N ALA A 27 3.19 -11.01 -8.40
CA ALA A 27 2.10 -11.99 -8.43
C ALA A 27 1.45 -12.19 -7.05
N VAL A 28 2.28 -12.36 -6.00
CA VAL A 28 1.81 -12.51 -4.61
C VAL A 28 1.14 -11.23 -4.12
N ARG A 29 1.70 -10.07 -4.49
CA ARG A 29 1.13 -8.77 -4.15
C ARG A 29 -0.25 -8.56 -4.79
N LEU A 30 -0.42 -8.90 -6.07
CA LEU A 30 -1.68 -8.76 -6.79
C LEU A 30 -2.76 -9.65 -6.17
N GLU A 31 -2.45 -10.92 -5.90
CA GLU A 31 -3.39 -11.83 -5.22
C GLU A 31 -3.83 -11.26 -3.85
N ALA A 32 -2.89 -10.72 -3.08
CA ALA A 32 -3.21 -10.09 -1.80
C ALA A 32 -4.08 -8.82 -1.97
N VAL A 33 -3.87 -8.02 -3.02
CA VAL A 33 -4.69 -6.84 -3.33
C VAL A 33 -6.11 -7.26 -3.66
N GLU A 34 -6.29 -8.24 -4.55
CA GLU A 34 -7.60 -8.77 -4.95
C GLU A 34 -8.35 -9.34 -3.74
N ALA A 35 -7.71 -10.20 -2.95
CA ALA A 35 -8.30 -10.77 -1.74
C ALA A 35 -8.69 -9.69 -0.71
N THR A 36 -7.92 -8.60 -0.63
CA THR A 36 -8.23 -7.47 0.25
C THR A 36 -9.45 -6.68 -0.24
N LEU A 37 -9.57 -6.44 -1.55
CA LEU A 37 -10.70 -5.76 -2.17
C LEU A 37 -11.99 -6.59 -2.11
N GLU A 38 -11.90 -7.91 -2.26
CA GLU A 38 -13.05 -8.81 -2.13
C GLU A 38 -13.66 -8.74 -0.72
N ARG A 39 -12.80 -8.65 0.32
CA ARG A 39 -13.23 -8.50 1.71
C ARG A 39 -13.74 -7.09 2.03
N ASN A 40 -13.11 -6.07 1.46
CA ASN A 40 -13.50 -4.68 1.63
C ASN A 40 -13.20 -3.86 0.36
N PRO A 41 -14.21 -3.48 -0.44
CA PRO A 41 -14.03 -2.74 -1.69
C PRO A 41 -13.52 -1.30 -1.47
N HIS A 42 -13.43 -0.84 -0.22
CA HIS A 42 -12.91 0.47 0.16
C HIS A 42 -11.56 0.38 0.91
N ALA A 43 -10.92 -0.80 0.94
CA ALA A 43 -9.70 -1.04 1.70
C ALA A 43 -8.55 -0.08 1.36
N PHE A 44 -8.43 0.30 0.08
CA PHE A 44 -7.38 1.19 -0.41
C PHE A 44 -7.87 2.63 -0.67
N ARG A 45 -9.10 2.97 -0.26
CA ARG A 45 -9.55 4.36 -0.30
C ARG A 45 -8.79 5.16 0.77
N PRO A 46 -8.35 6.40 0.47
CA PRO A 46 -7.75 7.27 1.48
C PRO A 46 -8.68 7.41 2.70
N LYS A 47 -8.16 7.10 3.90
CA LYS A 47 -8.95 7.14 5.15
C LYS A 47 -9.22 8.55 5.67
N ILE A 48 -8.51 9.53 5.13
CA ILE A 48 -8.67 10.96 5.42
C ILE A 48 -9.12 11.62 4.12
N ALA A 49 -10.31 12.23 4.13
CA ALA A 49 -10.71 13.13 3.06
C ALA A 49 -9.62 14.19 2.91
N SER A 50 -9.08 14.33 1.70
CA SER A 50 -8.09 15.34 1.36
C SER A 50 -8.57 16.72 1.80
N SER A 51 -8.13 17.18 2.96
CA SER A 51 -7.89 18.61 3.13
C SER A 51 -6.65 18.91 2.29
N PRO A 52 -6.64 19.95 1.44
CA PRO A 52 -5.53 20.22 0.55
C PRO A 52 -4.36 20.72 1.39
N VAL A 53 -3.47 19.82 1.81
CA VAL A 53 -2.21 20.20 2.44
C VAL A 53 -1.08 19.39 1.82
N ALA A 54 -0.52 20.03 0.79
CA ALA A 54 0.86 19.95 0.34
C ALA A 54 1.42 18.57 -0.02
N SER A 55 1.42 18.31 -1.32
CA SER A 55 2.63 17.82 -1.99
C SER A 55 3.84 18.62 -1.48
N ARG A 56 4.74 17.95 -0.77
CA ARG A 56 6.15 18.34 -0.61
C ARG A 56 6.88 17.00 -0.74
N ASP A 57 7.40 16.61 -1.90
CA ASP A 57 8.65 17.14 -2.49
C ASP A 57 9.44 18.03 -1.53
N SER A 58 10.51 17.46 -0.95
CA SER A 58 11.80 18.14 -0.73
C SER A 58 12.75 17.26 0.08
N ARG A 59 13.82 16.85 -0.62
CA ARG A 59 15.21 16.62 -0.18
C ARG A 59 15.68 15.21 0.13
#